data_AF-A0A418X7K2-F1
#
_entry.id   AF-A0A418X7K2-F1
#
_cell.length_a   1.000
_cell.length_b   1.000
_cell.length_c   1.000
_cell.angle_alpha   90.00
_cell.angle_beta   90.00
_cell.angle_gamma   90.00
#
_symmetry.space_group_name_H-M   'P 1'
#
loop_
_entity.id
_entity.type
_entity.pdbx_description
1 polymer ?
#
loop_
_entity_poly.entity_id
_entity_poly.type
_entity_poly.pdbx_seq_one_letter_code
_entity_poly.pdbx_strand_id
1 'polypeptide(L)'
;MQTDGSLVMYRQDGTKRYGMAKNGNIAIMQGDGNFVQYSNSWHPLWNTETGGNPNAYLHIQDDGNLVVYGPTGIPLWNIGAESTANDPTQIGDVVGRDLDVAGLGWLGHIAIWDSEQVIEANSGSYNAIRLRSLNQYKSESPYWGKATWKLPNELTEPYCYYSFCPDFGGTQALWARLAAVRRAMQIYQIGSDYTTTIFTVPATAQTERVPARRGSYRCDTFVLAALQASTRYQQPFSAAALEWYYRYESLDDNGITPRLIFDKLRTFQ
;
A
#
# COMPACT_ATOMS: atom_id res chain seq x y z
N MET A 1 2.95 -21.96 19.36
CA MET A 1 2.66 -22.21 20.79
C MET A 1 3.97 -22.56 21.48
N GLN A 2 4.20 -22.04 22.68
CA GLN A 2 5.43 -22.22 23.44
C GLN A 2 5.37 -23.46 24.33
N THR A 3 6.51 -23.89 24.87
CA THR A 3 6.62 -25.06 25.76
C THR A 3 5.87 -24.92 27.07
N ASP A 4 5.61 -23.70 27.53
CA ASP A 4 4.79 -23.38 28.71
C ASP A 4 3.28 -23.30 28.38
N GLY A 5 2.89 -23.64 27.15
CA GLY A 5 1.51 -23.58 26.67
C GLY A 5 1.02 -22.16 26.36
N SER A 6 1.88 -21.14 26.41
CA SER A 6 1.54 -19.80 25.96
C SER A 6 1.40 -19.76 24.43
N LEU A 7 0.33 -19.18 23.94
CA LEU A 7 0.22 -18.80 22.53
C LEU A 7 0.57 -17.32 22.40
N VAL A 8 1.62 -17.04 21.63
CA VAL A 8 2.20 -15.71 21.53
C VAL A 8 2.55 -15.44 20.08
N MET A 9 2.13 -14.28 19.58
CA MET A 9 2.66 -13.68 18.36
C MET A 9 3.90 -12.87 18.71
N TYR A 10 5.01 -13.19 18.05
CA TYR A 10 6.28 -12.50 18.21
C TYR A 10 6.57 -11.66 16.97
N ARG A 11 7.28 -10.54 17.19
CA ARG A 11 7.98 -9.83 16.13
C ARG A 11 9.17 -10.65 15.65
N GLN A 12 9.68 -10.30 14.47
CA GLN A 12 10.88 -10.92 13.92
C GLN A 12 12.12 -10.74 14.81
N ASP A 13 12.19 -9.65 15.58
CA ASP A 13 13.27 -9.38 16.55
C ASP A 13 13.14 -10.18 17.87
N GLY A 14 12.14 -11.04 17.99
CA GLY A 14 11.90 -11.88 19.16
C GLY A 14 11.15 -11.17 20.29
N THR A 15 10.78 -9.89 20.14
CA THR A 15 9.93 -9.21 21.12
C THR A 15 8.47 -9.65 21.01
N LYS A 16 7.79 -9.75 22.15
CA LYS A 16 6.38 -10.14 22.20
C LYS A 16 5.51 -9.05 21.57
N ARG A 17 4.68 -9.42 20.59
CA ARG A 17 3.64 -8.55 20.00
C ARG A 17 2.32 -8.71 20.72
N TYR A 18 1.80 -9.92 20.77
CA TYR A 18 0.53 -10.21 21.44
C TYR A 18 0.57 -11.58 22.10
N GLY A 19 -0.04 -11.72 23.27
CA GLY A 19 -0.20 -13.01 23.93
C GLY A 19 -1.66 -13.32 24.17
N MET A 20 -2.08 -14.51 23.79
CA MET A 20 -3.38 -15.08 24.14
C MET A 20 -3.28 -15.73 25.54
N ALA A 21 -3.98 -16.85 25.77
CA ALA A 21 -3.90 -17.56 27.04
C ALA A 21 -2.58 -18.33 27.22
N LYS A 22 -2.30 -18.64 28.49
CA LYS A 22 -1.24 -19.55 28.94
C LYS A 22 -1.80 -20.96 29.15
N ASN A 23 -0.92 -21.95 29.36
CA ASN A 23 -1.29 -23.33 29.67
C ASN A 23 -2.16 -24.02 28.60
N GLY A 24 -2.14 -23.52 27.36
CA GLY A 24 -2.79 -24.16 26.23
C GLY A 24 -1.96 -25.30 25.65
N ASN A 25 -2.63 -26.18 24.93
CA ASN A 25 -2.03 -27.31 24.22
C ASN A 25 -2.22 -27.20 22.70
N ILE A 26 -3.33 -26.62 22.25
CA ILE A 26 -3.64 -26.45 20.83
C ILE A 26 -4.39 -25.14 20.58
N ALA A 27 -4.27 -24.60 19.38
CA ALA A 27 -5.08 -23.49 18.89
C ALA A 27 -5.63 -23.83 17.51
N ILE A 28 -6.93 -23.58 17.28
CA ILE A 28 -7.66 -24.08 16.12
C ILE A 28 -8.52 -22.95 15.56
N MET A 29 -8.41 -22.72 14.25
CA MET A 29 -9.43 -22.00 13.48
C MET A 29 -10.57 -22.98 13.21
N GLN A 30 -11.68 -22.84 13.93
CA GLN A 30 -12.79 -23.78 13.90
C GLN A 30 -13.70 -23.56 12.68
N GLY A 31 -14.44 -24.59 12.29
CA GLY A 31 -15.36 -24.53 11.15
C GLY A 31 -16.55 -23.59 11.35
N ASP A 32 -16.88 -23.25 12.60
CA ASP A 32 -17.91 -22.26 12.94
C ASP A 32 -17.41 -20.81 12.83
N GLY A 33 -16.13 -20.61 12.53
CA GLY A 33 -15.50 -19.31 12.39
C GLY A 33 -14.87 -18.75 13.66
N ASN A 34 -14.79 -19.51 14.75
CA ASN A 34 -14.08 -19.07 15.95
C ASN A 34 -12.61 -19.52 15.95
N PHE A 35 -11.67 -18.65 16.31
CA PHE A 35 -10.29 -19.06 16.58
C PHE A 35 -10.12 -19.28 18.07
N VAL A 36 -9.88 -20.52 18.49
CA VAL A 36 -9.92 -20.93 19.90
C VAL A 36 -8.62 -21.61 20.32
N GLN A 37 -8.10 -21.20 21.47
CA GLN A 37 -7.01 -21.88 22.18
C GLN A 37 -7.60 -22.80 23.25
N TYR A 38 -7.16 -24.06 23.27
CA TYR A 38 -7.64 -25.10 24.18
C TYR A 38 -6.53 -25.61 25.10
N SER A 39 -6.90 -26.03 26.31
CA SER A 39 -6.07 -26.87 27.18
C SER A 39 -5.95 -28.30 26.64
N ASN A 40 -5.11 -29.13 27.26
CA ASN A 40 -5.01 -30.56 26.94
C ASN A 40 -6.31 -31.36 27.24
N SER A 41 -7.21 -30.80 28.05
CA SER A 41 -8.52 -31.39 28.36
C SER A 41 -9.66 -30.83 27.49
N TRP A 42 -9.32 -30.18 26.36
CA TRP A 42 -10.29 -29.53 25.47
C TRP A 42 -11.12 -28.42 26.13
N HIS A 43 -10.63 -27.84 27.22
CA HIS A 43 -11.25 -26.66 27.82
C HIS A 43 -10.81 -25.40 27.07
N PRO A 44 -11.74 -24.55 26.58
CA PRO A 44 -11.37 -23.31 25.90
C PRO A 44 -10.75 -22.34 26.90
N LEU A 45 -9.55 -21.86 26.59
CA LEU A 45 -8.77 -20.94 27.45
C LEU A 45 -8.86 -19.50 26.96
N TRP A 46 -8.99 -19.31 25.65
CA TRP A 46 -9.12 -18.01 24.98
C TRP A 46 -9.76 -18.21 23.61
N ASN A 47 -10.53 -17.23 23.13
CA ASN A 47 -11.09 -17.26 21.78
C ASN A 47 -11.33 -15.85 21.20
N THR A 48 -11.54 -15.75 19.89
CA THR A 48 -11.81 -14.48 19.19
C THR A 48 -13.27 -14.03 19.26
N GLU A 49 -14.17 -14.86 19.79
CA GLU A 49 -15.62 -14.63 19.87
C GLU A 49 -16.28 -14.40 18.50
N THR A 50 -15.69 -14.99 17.45
CA THR A 50 -16.14 -14.84 16.05
C THR A 50 -17.01 -16.01 15.56
N GLY A 51 -17.47 -16.87 16.46
CA GLY A 51 -18.35 -18.00 16.13
C GLY A 51 -19.63 -17.57 15.41
N GLY A 52 -20.13 -18.40 14.49
CA GLY A 52 -21.25 -18.08 13.61
C GLY A 52 -20.85 -17.53 12.24
N ASN A 53 -19.53 -17.47 11.94
CA ASN A 53 -18.98 -16.98 10.68
C ASN A 53 -18.23 -18.10 9.94
N PRO A 54 -18.93 -19.09 9.35
CA PRO A 54 -18.27 -20.22 8.68
C PRO A 54 -17.35 -19.74 7.55
N ASN A 55 -16.27 -20.50 7.33
CA ASN A 55 -15.17 -20.17 6.42
C ASN A 55 -14.37 -18.91 6.79
N ALA A 56 -14.49 -18.42 8.03
CA ALA A 56 -13.55 -17.45 8.54
C ALA A 56 -12.14 -18.05 8.62
N TYR A 57 -11.13 -17.19 8.50
CA TYR A 57 -9.72 -17.59 8.51
C TYR A 57 -8.88 -16.62 9.31
N LEU A 58 -7.83 -17.16 9.94
CA LEU A 58 -6.82 -16.38 10.66
C LEU A 58 -5.72 -15.96 9.69
N HIS A 59 -5.36 -14.68 9.71
CA HIS A 59 -4.31 -14.10 8.88
C HIS A 59 -3.34 -13.30 9.76
N ILE A 60 -2.06 -13.69 9.76
CA ILE A 60 -0.99 -12.87 10.29
C ILE A 60 -0.56 -11.93 9.16
N GLN A 61 -0.75 -10.64 9.37
CA GLN A 61 -0.41 -9.61 8.40
C GLN A 61 0.98 -9.05 8.65
N ASP A 62 1.55 -8.49 7.61
CA ASP A 62 2.87 -7.92 7.64
C ASP A 62 2.95 -6.62 8.44
N ASP A 63 1.88 -5.85 8.53
CA ASP A 63 1.84 -4.72 9.45
C ASP A 63 1.85 -5.12 10.95
N GLY A 64 2.07 -6.40 11.28
CA GLY A 64 2.11 -6.90 12.65
C GLY A 64 0.71 -7.06 13.26
N ASN A 65 -0.33 -7.01 12.43
CA ASN A 65 -1.68 -7.35 12.79
C ASN A 65 -1.91 -8.87 12.72
N LEU A 66 -2.82 -9.34 13.56
CA LEU A 66 -3.37 -10.69 13.54
C LEU A 66 -4.87 -10.53 13.44
N VAL A 67 -5.44 -10.99 12.34
CA VAL A 67 -6.84 -10.74 11.99
C VAL A 67 -7.57 -12.07 11.79
N VAL A 68 -8.80 -12.16 12.29
CA VAL A 68 -9.77 -13.14 11.81
C VAL A 68 -10.66 -12.45 10.78
N TYR A 69 -10.62 -12.93 9.55
CA TYR A 69 -11.46 -12.46 8.47
C TYR A 69 -12.66 -13.39 8.27
N GLY A 70 -13.82 -12.81 7.99
CA GLY A 70 -14.94 -13.55 7.44
C GLY A 70 -14.69 -13.98 5.99
N PRO A 71 -15.59 -14.80 5.41
CA PRO A 71 -15.41 -15.35 4.06
C PRO A 71 -15.29 -14.30 2.95
N THR A 72 -15.82 -13.10 3.17
CA THR A 72 -15.78 -11.98 2.21
C THR A 72 -14.61 -11.03 2.44
N GLY A 73 -13.66 -11.37 3.33
CA GLY A 73 -12.53 -10.51 3.67
C GLY A 73 -12.86 -9.34 4.60
N ILE A 74 -14.03 -9.34 5.24
CA ILE A 74 -14.37 -8.37 6.30
C ILE A 74 -13.73 -8.82 7.62
N PRO A 75 -12.97 -7.95 8.32
CA PRO A 75 -12.35 -8.31 9.59
C PRO A 75 -13.42 -8.48 10.68
N LEU A 76 -13.40 -9.62 11.37
CA LEU A 76 -14.30 -9.96 12.49
C LEU A 76 -13.64 -9.69 13.85
N TRP A 77 -12.32 -9.89 13.93
CA TRP A 77 -11.51 -9.62 15.12
C TRP A 77 -10.07 -9.29 14.71
N ASN A 78 -9.37 -8.44 15.46
CA ASN A 78 -7.95 -8.18 15.24
C ASN A 78 -7.23 -7.61 16.47
N ILE A 79 -5.89 -7.66 16.47
CA ILE A 79 -5.02 -7.05 17.51
C ILE A 79 -4.51 -5.64 17.15
N GLY A 80 -4.91 -5.13 15.98
CA GLY A 80 -4.42 -3.90 15.37
C GLY A 80 -3.06 -4.05 14.68
N ALA A 81 -2.82 -3.25 13.65
CA ALA A 81 -1.51 -3.09 13.05
C ALA A 81 -0.51 -2.48 14.05
N GLU A 82 0.76 -2.85 13.95
CA GLU A 82 1.86 -2.11 14.55
C GLU A 82 2.03 -0.79 13.78
N SER A 83 1.71 0.33 14.42
CA SER A 83 2.20 1.61 13.92
C SER A 83 3.63 1.80 14.41
N THR A 84 4.63 1.55 13.56
CA THR A 84 5.91 2.25 13.79
C THR A 84 5.71 3.71 13.37
N ALA A 85 6.35 4.68 14.05
CA ALA A 85 6.14 6.11 13.79
C ALA A 85 6.36 6.51 12.32
N ASN A 86 7.06 5.66 11.56
CA ASN A 86 7.45 5.86 10.18
C ASN A 86 6.62 5.05 9.16
N ASP A 87 5.63 4.27 9.60
CA ASP A 87 4.77 3.50 8.70
C ASP A 87 3.66 4.34 8.10
N PRO A 88 3.34 4.13 6.80
CA PRO A 88 2.29 4.89 6.12
C PRO A 88 0.97 4.71 6.86
N THR A 89 0.30 5.83 7.15
CA THR A 89 -0.95 5.86 7.93
C THR A 89 -2.12 6.38 7.12
N GLN A 90 -1.83 7.00 5.98
CA GLN A 90 -2.84 7.56 5.10
C GLN A 90 -2.64 6.99 3.70
N ILE A 91 -3.75 6.70 3.03
CA ILE A 91 -3.74 6.34 1.62
C ILE A 91 -2.93 7.39 0.82
N GLY A 92 -2.15 6.95 -0.15
CA GLY A 92 -1.30 7.81 -0.96
C GLY A 92 -0.01 8.30 -0.27
N ASP A 93 0.27 7.91 0.98
CA ASP A 93 1.60 8.11 1.56
C ASP A 93 2.66 7.48 0.64
N VAL A 94 3.75 8.20 0.39
CA VAL A 94 4.88 7.65 -0.35
C VAL A 94 5.83 7.03 0.65
N VAL A 95 6.28 5.80 0.39
CA VAL A 95 7.25 5.09 1.23
C VAL A 95 8.59 5.00 0.50
N GLY A 96 9.69 5.01 1.26
CA GLY A 96 11.04 5.05 0.68
C GLY A 96 12.01 4.11 1.37
N ARG A 97 12.98 3.59 0.62
CA ARG A 97 14.08 2.74 1.10
C ARG A 97 15.30 2.89 0.20
N ASP A 98 16.44 2.39 0.64
CA ASP A 98 17.64 2.35 -0.21
C ASP A 98 17.41 1.50 -1.46
N LEU A 99 18.15 1.77 -2.55
CA LEU A 99 18.12 0.88 -3.71
C LEU A 99 18.85 -0.43 -3.37
N ASP A 100 18.24 -1.59 -3.63
CA ASP A 100 18.86 -2.91 -3.43
C ASP A 100 19.86 -3.25 -4.55
N VAL A 101 20.84 -2.36 -4.73
CA VAL A 101 21.93 -2.52 -5.69
C VAL A 101 23.22 -2.04 -5.01
N ALA A 102 24.21 -2.93 -4.97
CA ALA A 102 25.49 -2.66 -4.33
C ALA A 102 26.14 -1.37 -4.87
N GLY A 103 26.48 -0.45 -3.97
CA GLY A 103 27.09 0.84 -4.29
C GLY A 103 26.12 1.93 -4.78
N LEU A 104 24.84 1.62 -4.98
CA LEU A 104 23.83 2.56 -5.47
C LEU A 104 22.67 2.81 -4.48
N GLY A 105 22.76 2.31 -3.26
CA GLY A 105 21.71 2.44 -2.23
C GLY A 105 21.21 3.88 -2.04
N TRP A 106 22.11 4.86 -2.15
CA TRP A 106 21.82 6.29 -2.02
C TRP A 106 20.87 6.86 -3.08
N LEU A 107 20.74 6.22 -4.26
CA LEU A 107 19.71 6.60 -5.25
C LEU A 107 18.32 6.36 -4.68
N GLY A 108 18.18 5.24 -3.96
CA GLY A 108 16.97 4.83 -3.31
C GLY A 108 15.92 4.21 -4.20
N HIS A 109 14.79 3.94 -3.58
CA HIS A 109 13.60 3.37 -4.20
C HIS A 109 12.37 3.88 -3.45
N ILE A 110 11.34 4.31 -4.19
CA ILE A 110 10.10 4.84 -3.62
C ILE A 110 8.88 4.16 -4.21
N ALA A 111 7.80 4.15 -3.44
CA ALA A 111 6.55 3.49 -3.79
C ALA A 111 5.35 4.17 -3.12
N ILE A 112 4.13 3.84 -3.55
CA ILE A 112 2.89 4.43 -3.03
C ILE A 112 2.14 3.42 -2.16
N TRP A 113 1.66 3.86 -1.02
CA TRP A 113 0.80 3.09 -0.12
C TRP A 113 -0.68 3.20 -0.52
N ASP A 114 -1.36 2.07 -0.67
CA ASP A 114 -2.78 2.02 -1.07
C ASP A 114 -3.77 1.84 0.09
N SER A 115 -3.29 1.81 1.34
CA SER A 115 -3.96 1.43 2.60
C SER A 115 -3.79 -0.02 3.07
N GLU A 116 -3.31 -0.92 2.22
CA GLU A 116 -3.07 -2.33 2.53
C GLU A 116 -1.69 -2.81 2.05
N GLN A 117 -1.27 -2.34 0.87
CA GLN A 117 -0.09 -2.76 0.14
C GLN A 117 0.69 -1.56 -0.40
N VAL A 118 1.96 -1.83 -0.69
CA VAL A 118 2.88 -0.94 -1.38
C VAL A 118 2.83 -1.24 -2.88
N ILE A 119 2.48 -0.23 -3.67
CA ILE A 119 2.52 -0.27 -5.13
C ILE A 119 3.86 0.30 -5.58
N GLU A 120 4.71 -0.51 -6.21
CA GLU A 120 6.05 -0.12 -6.66
C GLU A 120 6.31 -0.51 -8.11
N ALA A 121 7.17 0.25 -8.80
CA ALA A 121 7.77 -0.21 -10.05
C ALA A 121 9.13 -0.86 -9.76
N ASN A 122 9.30 -2.14 -10.09
CA ASN A 122 10.48 -2.93 -9.80
C ASN A 122 10.90 -3.77 -11.01
N SER A 123 12.20 -4.02 -11.14
CA SER A 123 12.78 -4.78 -12.25
C SER A 123 12.54 -6.29 -12.11
N GLY A 124 12.57 -7.03 -13.22
CA GLY A 124 12.58 -8.51 -13.20
C GLY A 124 11.20 -9.21 -13.27
N SER A 125 10.16 -8.57 -13.80
CA SER A 125 8.85 -9.20 -14.03
C SER A 125 8.22 -8.77 -15.36
N TYR A 126 7.27 -9.55 -15.86
CA TYR A 126 6.49 -9.20 -17.06
C TYR A 126 5.71 -7.90 -16.89
N ASN A 127 5.17 -7.64 -15.69
CA ASN A 127 4.66 -6.34 -15.30
C ASN A 127 5.61 -5.73 -14.26
N ALA A 128 6.19 -4.59 -14.56
CA ALA A 128 7.11 -3.89 -13.67
C ALA A 128 6.40 -3.37 -12.42
N ILE A 129 5.10 -3.10 -12.47
CA ILE A 129 4.36 -2.66 -11.28
C ILE A 129 3.98 -3.88 -10.44
N ARG A 130 4.30 -3.84 -9.16
CA ARG A 130 4.03 -4.90 -8.18
C ARG A 130 3.27 -4.35 -6.99
N LEU A 131 2.39 -5.19 -6.46
CA LEU A 131 1.79 -5.00 -5.16
C LEU A 131 2.59 -5.86 -4.17
N ARG A 132 3.05 -5.25 -3.10
CA ARG A 132 3.81 -5.93 -2.05
C ARG A 132 3.27 -5.55 -0.70
N SER A 133 3.44 -6.43 0.27
CA SER A 133 3.23 -6.01 1.64
C SER A 133 4.28 -4.99 2.09
N LEU A 134 3.93 -4.19 3.10
CA LEU A 134 4.86 -3.21 3.66
C LEU A 134 6.12 -3.87 4.24
N ASN A 135 6.03 -5.07 4.83
CA ASN A 135 7.22 -5.76 5.34
C ASN A 135 8.13 -6.26 4.23
N GLN A 136 7.56 -6.84 3.17
CA GLN A 136 8.37 -7.27 2.03
C GLN A 136 9.16 -6.08 1.50
N TYR A 137 8.50 -4.93 1.35
CA TYR A 137 9.16 -3.68 0.94
C TYR A 137 10.28 -3.27 1.91
N LYS A 138 10.01 -3.23 3.22
CA LYS A 138 10.99 -2.87 4.26
C LYS A 138 12.18 -3.85 4.34
N SER A 139 11.96 -5.12 4.01
CA SER A 139 12.96 -6.17 4.17
C SER A 139 14.03 -6.18 3.08
N GLU A 140 13.75 -5.56 1.92
CA GLU A 140 14.68 -5.56 0.78
C GLU A 140 15.89 -4.67 1.04
N SER A 141 15.75 -3.57 1.77
CA SER A 141 16.83 -2.61 2.02
C SER A 141 16.48 -1.62 3.14
N PRO A 142 17.45 -0.87 3.71
CA PRO A 142 17.18 0.10 4.77
C PRO A 142 16.01 1.04 4.46
N TYR A 143 14.98 0.98 5.31
CA TYR A 143 13.74 1.71 5.16
C TYR A 143 13.86 3.15 5.71
N TRP A 144 13.32 4.12 4.97
CA TRP A 144 13.38 5.54 5.32
C TRP A 144 12.12 6.04 6.03
N GLY A 145 11.03 5.28 5.97
CA GLY A 145 9.73 5.70 6.46
C GLY A 145 8.78 6.17 5.37
N LYS A 146 7.83 7.00 5.79
CA LYS A 146 6.83 7.63 4.93
C LYS A 146 7.10 9.11 4.67
N ALA A 147 6.64 9.57 3.52
CA ALA A 147 6.34 10.94 3.22
C ALA A 147 4.82 11.10 3.14
N THR A 148 4.26 11.67 4.21
CA THR A 148 2.88 12.13 4.25
C THR A 148 2.86 13.58 3.76
N TRP A 149 2.13 13.87 2.69
CA TRP A 149 2.09 15.17 2.02
C TRP A 149 0.69 15.79 2.16
N LYS A 150 0.61 17.07 2.52
CA LYS A 150 -0.67 17.74 2.78
C LYS A 150 -1.33 18.18 1.47
N LEU A 151 -2.63 17.94 1.36
CA LEU A 151 -3.43 18.18 0.15
C LEU A 151 -4.69 18.99 0.48
N PRO A 152 -5.24 19.75 -0.50
CA PRO A 152 -6.63 20.16 -0.46
C PRO A 152 -7.59 18.95 -0.55
N ASN A 153 -8.70 19.03 0.15
CA ASN A 153 -9.71 17.97 0.23
C ASN A 153 -10.53 17.80 -1.05
N GLU A 154 -10.47 18.76 -1.98
CA GLU A 154 -11.29 18.76 -3.20
C GLU A 154 -10.43 18.65 -4.47
N LEU A 155 -10.35 17.44 -5.04
CA LEU A 155 -9.97 17.27 -6.43
C LEU A 155 -10.99 16.35 -7.13
N THR A 156 -11.33 16.65 -8.37
CA THR A 156 -12.31 15.87 -9.14
C THR A 156 -11.57 15.20 -10.26
N GLU A 157 -11.84 13.92 -10.45
CA GLU A 157 -11.27 13.21 -11.57
C GLU A 157 -12.36 12.61 -12.46
N PRO A 158 -12.21 12.70 -13.80
CA PRO A 158 -13.03 11.92 -14.71
C PRO A 158 -12.76 10.42 -14.51
N TYR A 159 -13.83 9.63 -14.40
CA TYR A 159 -13.80 8.18 -14.26
C TYR A 159 -13.13 7.53 -15.46
N CYS A 160 -11.93 6.99 -15.30
CA CYS A 160 -11.51 5.79 -16.04
C CYS A 160 -10.39 5.16 -15.22
N TYR A 161 -10.75 4.26 -14.29
CA TYR A 161 -9.79 3.54 -13.44
C TYR A 161 -9.97 2.03 -13.43
N TYR A 162 -11.10 1.54 -13.93
CA TYR A 162 -11.28 0.14 -14.27
C TYR A 162 -10.97 -0.07 -15.75
N SER A 163 -10.72 -1.32 -16.14
CA SER A 163 -10.60 -1.80 -17.52
C SER A 163 -11.84 -1.52 -18.39
N PHE A 164 -12.87 -0.92 -17.79
CA PHE A 164 -14.15 -0.58 -18.36
C PHE A 164 -14.47 0.85 -17.92
N CYS A 165 -14.71 1.76 -18.86
CA CYS A 165 -15.37 3.04 -18.56
C CYS A 165 -16.87 2.78 -18.78
N PRO A 166 -17.67 2.55 -17.72
CA PRO A 166 -19.10 2.37 -17.89
C PRO A 166 -19.68 3.76 -18.12
N ASP A 167 -20.04 4.01 -19.37
CA ASP A 167 -20.72 5.19 -19.88
C ASP A 167 -19.90 6.49 -19.87
N PHE A 168 -19.81 7.08 -21.06
CA PHE A 168 -19.17 8.36 -21.32
C PHE A 168 -19.67 9.45 -20.34
N GLY A 169 -18.80 9.90 -19.44
CA GLY A 169 -18.95 11.23 -18.82
C GLY A 169 -19.29 11.31 -17.33
N GLY A 170 -19.07 10.26 -16.53
CA GLY A 170 -19.11 10.42 -15.07
C GLY A 170 -17.86 11.12 -14.51
N THR A 171 -18.02 12.24 -13.80
CA THR A 171 -16.98 12.79 -12.90
C THR A 171 -17.31 12.40 -11.46
N GLN A 172 -16.33 11.88 -10.70
CA GLN A 172 -16.46 11.75 -9.25
C GLN A 172 -15.40 12.62 -8.58
N ALA A 173 -15.82 13.35 -7.54
CA ALA A 173 -14.88 13.99 -6.64
C ALA A 173 -14.10 12.89 -5.90
N LEU A 174 -12.77 12.85 -6.10
CA LEU A 174 -11.88 11.94 -5.41
C LEU A 174 -10.86 12.75 -4.63
N TRP A 175 -10.68 12.42 -3.37
CA TRP A 175 -9.57 12.94 -2.58
C TRP A 175 -8.27 12.74 -3.34
N ALA A 176 -7.43 13.78 -3.41
CA ALA A 176 -6.25 13.81 -4.26
C ALA A 176 -5.27 12.64 -4.02
N ARG A 177 -5.16 12.18 -2.77
CA ARG A 177 -4.45 10.96 -2.38
C ARG A 177 -5.02 9.70 -3.04
N LEU A 178 -6.34 9.58 -3.03
CA LEU A 178 -7.05 8.45 -3.63
C LEU A 178 -6.93 8.48 -5.16
N ALA A 179 -6.92 9.66 -5.79
CA ALA A 179 -6.65 9.79 -7.22
C ALA A 179 -5.25 9.25 -7.58
N ALA A 180 -4.20 9.62 -6.82
CA ALA A 180 -2.86 9.10 -7.03
C ALA A 180 -2.79 7.57 -6.90
N VAL A 181 -3.42 7.01 -5.86
CA VAL A 181 -3.48 5.54 -5.66
C VAL A 181 -4.25 4.84 -6.77
N ARG A 182 -5.39 5.39 -7.20
CA ARG A 182 -6.16 4.81 -8.33
C ARG A 182 -5.37 4.84 -9.62
N ARG A 183 -4.58 5.88 -9.86
CA ARG A 183 -3.68 5.93 -11.01
C ARG A 183 -2.58 4.88 -10.92
N ALA A 184 -1.95 4.71 -9.75
CA ALA A 184 -0.98 3.64 -9.52
C ALA A 184 -1.59 2.25 -9.82
N MET A 185 -2.79 1.97 -9.31
CA MET A 185 -3.51 0.71 -9.55
C MET A 185 -3.92 0.52 -11.02
N GLN A 186 -4.29 1.58 -11.71
CA GLN A 186 -4.58 1.49 -13.15
C GLN A 186 -3.32 1.15 -13.95
N ILE A 187 -2.17 1.76 -13.65
CA ILE A 187 -0.91 1.42 -14.31
C ILE A 187 -0.57 -0.06 -14.02
N TYR A 188 -0.81 -0.54 -12.79
CA TYR A 188 -0.69 -1.96 -12.46
C TYR A 188 -1.57 -2.85 -13.34
N GLN A 189 -2.86 -2.52 -13.51
CA GLN A 189 -3.78 -3.32 -14.34
C GLN A 189 -3.44 -3.28 -15.84
N ILE A 190 -3.08 -2.12 -16.38
CA ILE A 190 -2.67 -1.97 -17.80
C ILE A 190 -1.34 -2.69 -18.04
N GLY A 191 -0.45 -2.61 -17.05
CA GLY A 191 0.90 -3.13 -17.08
C GLY A 191 1.93 -2.11 -17.57
N SER A 192 3.17 -2.34 -17.14
CA SER A 192 4.32 -1.51 -17.51
C SER A 192 5.56 -2.37 -17.70
N ASP A 193 6.46 -1.92 -18.57
CA ASP A 193 7.83 -2.40 -18.61
C ASP A 193 8.70 -1.58 -17.64
N TYR A 194 9.85 -2.12 -17.23
CA TYR A 194 10.79 -1.40 -16.37
C TYR A 194 11.83 -0.68 -17.22
N THR A 195 12.13 0.58 -16.89
CA THR A 195 13.22 1.37 -17.51
C THR A 195 14.19 1.81 -16.43
N THR A 196 15.48 1.90 -16.75
CA THR A 196 16.50 2.46 -15.85
C THR A 196 16.76 3.95 -16.10
N THR A 197 16.20 4.50 -17.18
CA THR A 197 16.37 5.90 -17.58
C THR A 197 15.25 6.77 -17.02
N ILE A 198 15.43 8.09 -17.11
CA ILE A 198 14.38 9.06 -16.78
C ILE A 198 13.26 9.11 -17.83
N PHE A 199 13.48 8.53 -19.01
CA PHE A 199 12.49 8.55 -20.09
C PHE A 199 11.42 7.51 -19.82
N THR A 200 10.17 7.97 -19.83
CA THR A 200 9.00 7.12 -19.56
C THR A 200 8.06 7.08 -20.74
N VAL A 201 7.27 6.01 -20.77
CA VAL A 201 6.10 5.91 -21.63
C VAL A 201 4.87 5.87 -20.72
N PRO A 202 3.96 6.85 -20.79
CA PRO A 202 2.77 6.82 -19.96
C PRO A 202 1.86 5.62 -20.30
N ALA A 203 1.39 4.89 -19.29
CA ALA A 203 0.35 3.88 -19.50
C ALA A 203 -0.99 4.57 -19.83
N THR A 204 -1.63 4.20 -20.94
CA THR A 204 -2.90 4.78 -21.37
C THR A 204 -4.02 3.75 -21.28
N ALA A 205 -5.14 4.14 -20.68
CA ALA A 205 -6.32 3.28 -20.61
C ALA A 205 -6.91 3.03 -22.00
N GLN A 206 -7.64 1.92 -22.14
CA GLN A 206 -8.44 1.67 -23.33
C GLN A 206 -9.57 2.70 -23.40
N THR A 207 -9.79 3.22 -24.60
CA THR A 207 -11.00 3.96 -24.98
C THR A 207 -11.72 3.18 -26.07
N GLU A 208 -12.91 3.62 -26.48
CA GLU A 208 -13.62 2.99 -27.59
C GLU A 208 -12.82 2.90 -28.89
N ARG A 209 -11.93 3.87 -29.12
CA ARG A 209 -11.20 4.01 -30.39
C ARG A 209 -9.72 3.64 -30.28
N VAL A 210 -9.19 3.55 -29.07
CA VAL A 210 -7.76 3.39 -28.82
C VAL A 210 -7.57 2.28 -27.79
N PRO A 211 -6.84 1.19 -28.10
CA PRO A 211 -6.57 0.13 -27.14
C PRO A 211 -5.70 0.63 -25.98
N ALA A 212 -5.73 -0.08 -24.85
CA ALA A 212 -4.82 0.23 -23.75
C ALA A 212 -3.36 0.06 -24.19
N ARG A 213 -2.49 0.95 -23.70
CA ARG A 213 -1.05 0.90 -23.96
C ARG A 213 -0.31 0.78 -22.64
N ARG A 214 0.56 -0.21 -22.56
CA ARG A 214 1.48 -0.42 -21.44
C ARG A 214 2.40 0.77 -21.24
N GLY A 215 2.75 1.03 -19.98
CA GLY A 215 3.70 2.06 -19.61
C GLY A 215 5.16 1.58 -19.63
N SER A 216 6.07 2.50 -19.34
CA SER A 216 7.47 2.21 -19.02
C SER A 216 7.94 3.15 -17.93
N TYR A 217 8.31 2.61 -16.77
CA TYR A 217 8.65 3.40 -15.58
C TYR A 217 9.81 2.78 -14.76
N ARG A 218 10.60 3.65 -14.12
CA ARG A 218 11.32 3.34 -12.86
C ARG A 218 10.49 3.80 -11.66
N CYS A 219 10.88 3.39 -10.46
CA CYS A 219 10.12 3.60 -9.21
C CYS A 219 9.70 5.05 -8.98
N ASP A 220 10.61 6.01 -9.09
CA ASP A 220 10.30 7.43 -8.95
C ASP A 220 9.39 7.98 -10.06
N THR A 221 9.69 7.70 -11.32
CA THR A 221 8.85 8.17 -12.43
C THR A 221 7.44 7.57 -12.41
N PHE A 222 7.31 6.36 -11.85
CA PHE A 222 6.03 5.73 -11.58
C PHE A 222 5.27 6.49 -10.48
N VAL A 223 5.94 6.79 -9.36
CA VAL A 223 5.34 7.59 -8.27
C VAL A 223 4.93 8.97 -8.80
N LEU A 224 5.76 9.65 -9.59
CA LEU A 224 5.41 10.93 -10.22
C LEU A 224 4.19 10.80 -11.15
N ALA A 225 4.15 9.78 -12.00
CA ALA A 225 3.01 9.54 -12.90
C ALA A 225 1.70 9.27 -12.13
N ALA A 226 1.78 8.64 -10.95
CA ALA A 226 0.64 8.48 -10.06
C ALA A 226 0.26 9.81 -9.39
N LEU A 227 1.21 10.54 -8.82
CA LEU A 227 0.97 11.84 -8.19
C LEU A 227 0.42 12.87 -9.18
N GLN A 228 0.74 12.79 -10.47
CA GLN A 228 0.16 13.68 -11.48
C GLN A 228 -1.37 13.58 -11.57
N ALA A 229 -1.97 12.43 -11.26
CA ALA A 229 -3.43 12.31 -11.22
C ALA A 229 -4.04 13.18 -10.12
N SER A 230 -3.27 13.43 -9.05
CA SER A 230 -3.66 14.31 -7.96
C SER A 230 -3.53 15.81 -8.29
N THR A 231 -3.16 16.21 -9.51
CA THR A 231 -3.12 17.64 -9.88
C THR A 231 -4.25 18.03 -10.84
N ARG A 232 -5.14 17.08 -11.20
CA ARG A 232 -6.13 17.29 -12.26
C ARG A 232 -7.40 18.01 -11.77
N TYR A 233 -7.92 18.82 -12.70
CA TYR A 233 -8.77 20.02 -12.59
C TYR A 233 -10.08 19.92 -11.77
N GLN A 234 -10.33 20.91 -10.90
CA GLN A 234 -11.68 21.39 -10.55
C GLN A 234 -11.83 22.86 -10.96
N GLN A 235 -12.99 23.22 -11.50
CA GLN A 235 -13.43 24.61 -11.65
C GLN A 235 -14.47 24.91 -10.56
N PRO A 236 -14.33 26.02 -9.81
CA PRO A 236 -13.24 27.00 -9.85
C PRO A 236 -11.95 26.50 -9.17
N PHE A 237 -10.81 27.03 -9.60
CA PHE A 237 -9.49 26.65 -9.12
C PHE A 237 -9.24 27.22 -7.71
N SER A 238 -9.13 26.36 -6.69
CA SER A 238 -8.81 26.81 -5.34
C SER A 238 -7.31 27.17 -5.22
N ALA A 239 -6.98 28.10 -4.33
CA ALA A 239 -5.58 28.46 -4.07
C ALA A 239 -4.73 27.25 -3.63
N ALA A 240 -5.33 26.32 -2.88
CA ALA A 240 -4.67 25.10 -2.44
C ALA A 240 -4.42 24.10 -3.58
N ALA A 241 -5.31 24.01 -4.57
CA ALA A 241 -5.07 23.21 -5.78
C ALA A 241 -3.90 23.77 -6.61
N LEU A 242 -3.80 25.10 -6.70
CA LEU A 242 -2.68 25.77 -7.37
C LEU A 242 -1.35 25.58 -6.63
N GLU A 243 -1.36 25.70 -5.31
CA GLU A 243 -0.20 25.43 -4.50
C GLU A 243 0.29 23.98 -4.67
N TRP A 244 -0.64 23.01 -4.67
CA TRP A 244 -0.29 21.62 -4.91
C TRP A 244 0.28 21.38 -6.30
N TYR A 245 -0.31 21.99 -7.34
CA TYR A 245 0.22 21.92 -8.71
C TYR A 245 1.70 22.36 -8.76
N TYR A 246 2.05 23.52 -8.19
CA TYR A 246 3.43 23.98 -8.17
C TYR A 246 4.37 23.10 -7.33
N ARG A 247 3.89 22.56 -6.20
CA ARG A 247 4.64 21.59 -5.41
C ARG A 247 4.94 20.32 -6.22
N TYR A 248 3.95 19.79 -6.93
CA TYR A 248 4.14 18.65 -7.83
C TYR A 248 5.15 18.96 -8.94
N GLU A 249 5.03 20.09 -9.64
CA GLU A 249 5.97 20.47 -10.71
C GLU A 249 7.41 20.56 -10.18
N SER A 250 7.59 21.06 -8.95
CA SER A 250 8.91 21.13 -8.30
C SER A 250 9.53 19.75 -7.98
N LEU A 251 8.75 18.67 -8.02
CA LEU A 251 9.27 17.30 -7.86
C LEU A 251 10.03 16.83 -9.11
N ASP A 252 9.78 17.42 -10.28
CA ASP A 252 10.34 17.04 -11.60
C ASP A 252 11.52 17.93 -12.08
N ASP A 253 11.98 18.88 -11.25
CA ASP A 253 13.17 19.71 -11.54
C ASP A 253 14.51 18.95 -11.40
N ASN A 254 15.16 18.68 -12.55
CA ASN A 254 16.56 18.32 -12.84
C ASN A 254 17.36 17.52 -11.79
N GLY A 255 17.69 16.26 -12.12
CA GLY A 255 18.69 15.44 -11.39
C GLY A 255 18.08 14.50 -10.33
N ILE A 256 16.88 14.00 -10.60
CA ILE A 256 16.03 13.45 -9.55
C ILE A 256 16.33 11.98 -9.32
N THR A 257 16.61 11.67 -8.06
CA THR A 257 16.65 10.32 -7.53
C THR A 257 15.39 10.10 -6.69
N PRO A 258 14.96 8.84 -6.51
CA PRO A 258 13.92 8.47 -5.55
C PRO A 258 14.11 9.14 -4.18
N ARG A 259 15.37 9.27 -3.71
CA ARG A 259 15.69 9.96 -2.46
C ARG A 259 15.26 11.43 -2.45
N LEU A 260 15.61 12.19 -3.50
CA LEU A 260 15.31 13.62 -3.57
C LEU A 260 13.80 13.88 -3.63
N ILE A 261 13.04 13.05 -4.36
CA ILE A 261 11.57 13.14 -4.38
C ILE A 261 11.01 12.89 -2.98
N PHE A 262 11.46 11.82 -2.33
CA PHE A 262 10.98 11.45 -1.00
C PHE A 262 11.22 12.57 0.02
N ASP A 263 12.43 13.12 0.03
CA ASP A 263 12.80 14.19 0.95
C ASP A 263 12.02 15.49 0.65
N LYS A 264 11.82 15.85 -0.63
CA LYS A 264 10.94 16.98 -1.02
C LYS A 264 9.50 16.77 -0.58
N LEU A 265 8.91 15.59 -0.81
CA LEU A 265 7.53 15.30 -0.40
C LEU A 265 7.32 15.46 1.11
N ARG A 266 8.34 15.17 1.93
CA ARG A 266 8.29 15.38 3.39
C ARG A 266 8.24 16.86 3.79
N THR A 267 8.69 17.77 2.95
CA THR A 267 8.61 19.22 3.24
C THR A 267 7.24 19.79 2.90
N PHE A 268 6.39 19.05 2.18
CA PHE A 268 5.05 19.46 1.80
C PHE A 268 3.99 19.18 2.90
N GLN A 269 4.41 19.04 4.16
CA GLN A 269 3.56 18.79 5.32
C GLN A 269 2.81 20.03 5.81
#